data_AF-A0A4Q3ARF3-F1
#
_entry.id   AF-A0A4Q3ARF3-F1
#
_cell.length_a   1.000
_cell.length_b   1.000
_cell.length_c   1.000
_cell.angle_alpha   90.00
_cell.angle_beta   90.00
_cell.angle_gamma   90.00
#
_symmetry.space_group_name_H-M   'P 1'
#
loop_
_entity.id
_entity.type
_entity.pdbx_description
1 polymer ?
#
loop_
_entity_poly.entity_id
_entity_poly.type
_entity_poly.pdbx_seq_one_letter_code
_entity_poly.pdbx_strand_id
1 'polypeptide(L)'
;MHSEGAALSPVGCLALLWPGCDPALVDPAARQRIERVVAGFSSVPRIALELRLADGDRRIDLHQRITRAYGEPALLAAHLADAPDDPVRTFLIDWADDTDGLAGAIEQVFLEWDVTDAPGAVATPAVFLPVDLRRDPASARRSRRAWALDLIDRLQPGGAGRRAVEALCNALPPDGSISHVGAMSGRAAGVRINLRAVQRGTLGVV
;
A
#
# COMPACT_ATOMS: atom_id res chain seq x y z
N MET A 1 1.24 13.85 -34.11
CA MET A 1 0.81 14.70 -32.98
C MET A 1 -0.34 13.99 -32.29
N HIS A 2 -0.03 13.10 -31.34
CA HIS A 2 -1.05 12.66 -30.40
C HIS A 2 -1.30 13.84 -29.46
N SER A 3 -2.54 14.32 -29.38
CA SER A 3 -2.90 15.25 -28.31
C SER A 3 -2.55 14.55 -27.00
N GLU A 4 -1.66 15.13 -26.21
CA GLU A 4 -1.51 14.78 -24.80
C GLU A 4 -2.89 14.98 -24.17
N GLY A 5 -3.68 13.90 -24.11
CA GLY A 5 -4.93 13.89 -23.39
C GLY A 5 -4.58 14.29 -21.98
N ALA A 6 -5.22 15.36 -21.47
CA ALA A 6 -4.95 15.89 -20.15
C ALA A 6 -4.90 14.72 -19.16
N ALA A 7 -3.71 14.40 -18.66
CA ALA A 7 -3.54 13.30 -17.72
C ALA A 7 -4.42 13.60 -16.52
N LEU A 8 -5.29 12.66 -16.16
CA LEU A 8 -6.11 12.82 -14.96
C LEU A 8 -5.17 13.02 -13.77
N SER A 9 -5.32 14.13 -13.05
CA SER A 9 -4.58 14.35 -11.83
C SER A 9 -5.16 13.47 -10.71
N PRO A 10 -4.37 13.08 -9.70
CA PRO A 10 -4.89 12.41 -8.51
C PRO A 10 -6.10 13.13 -7.89
N VAL A 11 -6.07 14.47 -7.85
CA VAL A 11 -7.18 15.31 -7.36
C VAL A 11 -8.40 15.19 -8.27
N GLY A 12 -8.22 15.13 -9.60
CA GLY A 12 -9.32 14.91 -10.54
C GLY A 12 -10.07 13.61 -10.29
N CYS A 13 -9.40 12.57 -9.78
CA CYS A 13 -10.06 11.31 -9.40
C CYS A 13 -11.00 11.48 -8.20
N LEU A 14 -10.67 12.37 -7.24
CA LEU A 14 -11.54 12.64 -6.10
C LEU A 14 -12.86 13.29 -6.52
N ALA A 15 -12.84 14.15 -7.54
CA ALA A 15 -14.05 14.76 -8.09
C ALA A 15 -15.04 13.71 -8.64
N LEU A 16 -14.55 12.54 -9.07
CA LEU A 16 -15.38 11.40 -9.47
C LEU A 16 -15.93 10.61 -8.28
N LEU A 17 -15.24 10.63 -7.13
CA LEU A 17 -15.63 9.92 -5.91
C LEU A 17 -16.64 10.71 -5.06
N TRP A 18 -16.50 12.03 -4.99
CA TRP A 18 -17.32 12.91 -4.15
C TRP A 18 -18.83 12.82 -4.33
N PRO A 19 -19.38 12.63 -5.55
CA PRO A 19 -20.81 12.44 -5.71
C PRO A 19 -21.34 11.17 -5.02
N GLY A 20 -20.50 10.14 -4.87
CA GLY A 20 -20.86 8.88 -4.23
C GLY A 20 -20.55 8.81 -2.73
N CYS A 21 -19.90 9.83 -2.17
CA CYS A 21 -19.49 9.85 -0.77
C CYS A 21 -20.47 10.69 0.06
N ASP A 22 -21.09 10.09 1.09
CA ASP A 22 -22.02 10.78 1.98
C ASP A 22 -21.29 11.92 2.74
N PRO A 23 -21.78 13.18 2.69
CA PRO A 23 -21.23 14.28 3.49
C PRO A 23 -21.20 14.04 5.00
N ALA A 24 -22.03 13.12 5.53
CA ALA A 24 -22.00 12.70 6.93
C ALA A 24 -20.78 11.82 7.25
N LEU A 25 -20.23 11.11 6.26
CA LEU A 25 -19.01 10.32 6.40
C LEU A 25 -17.75 11.16 6.14
N VAL A 26 -17.80 12.05 5.14
CA VAL A 26 -16.71 12.95 4.77
C VAL A 26 -17.26 14.34 4.52
N ASP A 27 -17.16 15.18 5.55
CA ASP A 27 -17.66 16.56 5.52
C ASP A 27 -16.87 17.43 4.50
N PRO A 28 -17.42 18.59 4.07
CA PRO A 28 -16.76 19.45 3.09
C PRO A 28 -15.36 19.93 3.48
N ALA A 29 -15.11 20.16 4.78
CA ALA A 29 -13.79 20.59 5.24
C ALA A 29 -12.78 19.43 5.16
N ALA A 30 -13.20 18.20 5.47
CA ALA A 30 -12.41 16.99 5.27
C ALA A 30 -12.08 16.75 3.80
N ARG A 31 -13.03 16.96 2.88
CA ARG A 31 -12.78 16.87 1.42
C ARG A 31 -11.69 17.83 0.98
N GLN A 32 -11.76 19.09 1.40
CA GLN A 32 -10.71 20.09 1.09
C GLN A 32 -9.35 19.73 1.68
N ARG A 33 -9.30 19.13 2.88
CA ARG A 33 -8.04 18.60 3.45
C ARG A 33 -7.49 17.46 2.60
N ILE A 34 -8.34 16.50 2.23
CA ILE A 34 -7.96 15.35 1.41
C ILE A 34 -7.45 15.80 0.04
N GLU A 35 -8.14 16.72 -0.62
CA GLU A 35 -7.72 17.26 -1.92
C GLU A 35 -6.33 17.92 -1.85
N ARG A 36 -6.05 18.66 -0.76
CA ARG A 36 -4.72 19.25 -0.53
C ARG A 36 -3.63 18.19 -0.35
N VAL A 37 -3.92 17.11 0.37
CA VAL A 37 -2.96 16.01 0.55
C VAL A 37 -2.74 15.25 -0.76
N VAL A 38 -3.81 14.90 -1.47
CA VAL A 38 -3.75 14.18 -2.76
C VAL A 38 -3.10 15.01 -3.86
N ALA A 39 -3.16 16.34 -3.80
CA ALA A 39 -2.39 17.21 -4.70
C ALA A 39 -0.88 17.03 -4.58
N GLY A 40 -0.40 16.52 -3.44
CA GLY A 40 1.00 16.20 -3.20
C GLY A 40 1.42 14.80 -3.65
N PHE A 41 0.51 13.95 -4.13
CA PHE A 41 0.86 12.58 -4.53
C PHE A 41 1.59 12.54 -5.88
N SER A 42 2.20 11.39 -6.19
CA SER A 42 2.64 11.10 -7.55
C SER A 42 1.48 11.31 -8.54
N SER A 43 1.76 11.76 -9.76
CA SER A 43 0.77 12.14 -10.79
C SER A 43 0.07 10.93 -11.45
N VAL A 44 -0.34 9.96 -10.63
CA VAL A 44 -1.00 8.71 -11.03
C VAL A 44 -2.47 8.70 -10.62
N PRO A 45 -3.43 8.62 -11.57
CA PRO A 45 -4.86 8.81 -11.33
C PRO A 45 -5.59 7.58 -10.77
N ARG A 46 -5.09 6.96 -9.71
CA ARG A 46 -5.76 5.85 -9.04
C ARG A 46 -5.72 6.01 -7.54
N ILE A 47 -6.71 6.76 -7.05
CA ILE A 47 -6.89 7.08 -5.65
C ILE A 47 -8.08 6.29 -5.10
N ALA A 48 -7.94 5.81 -3.87
CA ALA A 48 -9.02 5.22 -3.08
C ALA A 48 -9.01 5.79 -1.66
N LEU A 49 -10.15 5.68 -0.99
CA LEU A 49 -10.35 6.14 0.38
C LEU A 49 -10.73 4.94 1.24
N GLU A 50 -10.06 4.76 2.38
CA GLU A 50 -10.49 3.82 3.43
C GLU A 50 -11.13 4.64 4.55
N LEU A 51 -12.44 4.45 4.75
CA LEU A 51 -13.22 5.13 5.77
C LEU A 51 -13.33 4.24 7.01
N ARG A 52 -12.86 4.72 8.16
CA ARG A 52 -13.05 4.03 9.43
C ARG A 52 -14.45 4.34 9.98
N LEU A 53 -15.22 3.28 10.24
CA LEU A 53 -16.62 3.36 10.68
C LEU A 53 -16.80 3.08 12.18
N ALA A 54 -15.73 2.80 12.91
CA ALA A 54 -15.81 2.50 14.34
C ALA A 54 -16.10 3.79 15.14
N ASP A 55 -16.92 3.67 16.19
CA ASP A 55 -17.22 4.79 17.08
C ASP A 55 -15.92 5.37 17.67
N GLY A 56 -15.72 6.67 17.51
CA GLY A 56 -14.54 7.39 17.99
C GLY A 56 -13.32 7.35 17.07
N ASP A 57 -13.34 6.62 15.95
CA ASP A 57 -12.28 6.63 14.94
C ASP A 57 -12.84 6.93 13.55
N ARG A 58 -12.90 8.24 13.21
CA ARG A 58 -13.34 8.75 11.91
C ARG A 58 -12.18 9.11 10.98
N ARG A 59 -11.01 8.48 11.16
CA ARG A 59 -9.86 8.74 10.28
C ARG A 59 -10.15 8.18 8.88
N ILE A 60 -9.51 8.83 7.91
CA ILE A 60 -9.57 8.47 6.50
C ILE A 60 -8.15 8.19 6.07
N ASP A 61 -7.91 6.98 5.57
CA ASP A 61 -6.61 6.60 5.02
C ASP A 61 -6.67 6.77 3.49
N LEU A 62 -5.65 7.40 2.90
CA LEU A 62 -5.61 7.68 1.47
C LEU A 62 -4.76 6.63 0.77
N HIS A 63 -5.32 5.98 -0.25
CA HIS A 63 -4.64 4.93 -0.99
C HIS A 63 -4.33 5.38 -2.40
N GLN A 64 -3.14 5.08 -2.91
CA GLN A 64 -2.77 5.25 -4.31
C GLN A 64 -2.23 3.94 -4.89
N ARG A 65 -2.79 3.49 -6.02
CA ARG A 65 -2.33 2.28 -6.71
C ARG A 65 -1.39 2.63 -7.85
N ILE A 66 -0.15 2.18 -7.79
CA ILE A 66 0.85 2.33 -8.85
C ILE A 66 1.01 0.98 -9.55
N THR A 67 1.00 0.97 -10.88
CA THR A 67 1.17 -0.23 -11.70
C THR A 67 2.41 -0.11 -12.57
N ARG A 68 2.77 -1.16 -13.31
CA ARG A 68 3.83 -1.07 -14.33
C ARG A 68 3.42 -0.37 -15.63
N ALA A 69 2.14 -0.02 -15.79
CA ALA A 69 1.64 0.57 -17.02
C ALA A 69 1.97 2.07 -17.11
N TYR A 70 1.90 2.60 -18.33
CA TYR A 70 1.89 4.05 -18.62
C TYR A 70 3.02 4.89 -17.98
N GLY A 71 4.18 4.29 -17.72
CA GLY A 71 5.33 5.01 -17.14
C GLY A 71 5.17 5.41 -15.68
N GLU A 72 4.17 4.87 -14.98
CA GLU A 72 3.87 5.22 -13.59
C GLU A 72 4.99 4.94 -12.59
N PRO A 73 5.82 3.88 -12.74
CA PRO A 73 6.95 3.70 -11.83
C PRO A 73 7.95 4.86 -11.91
N ALA A 74 8.16 5.44 -13.09
CA ALA A 74 9.02 6.61 -13.25
C ALA A 74 8.41 7.86 -12.60
N LEU A 75 7.09 8.03 -12.68
CA LEU A 75 6.38 9.12 -11.99
C LEU A 75 6.50 8.98 -10.46
N LEU A 76 6.39 7.76 -9.94
CA LEU A 76 6.61 7.48 -8.52
C LEU A 76 8.05 7.76 -8.11
N ALA A 77 9.03 7.28 -8.88
CA ALA A 77 10.45 7.48 -8.57
C ALA A 77 10.82 8.97 -8.57
N ALA A 78 10.36 9.73 -9.56
CA ALA A 78 10.55 11.18 -9.60
C ALA A 78 9.91 11.89 -8.40
N HIS A 79 8.72 11.45 -7.97
CA HIS A 79 8.05 11.99 -6.79
C HIS A 79 8.82 11.70 -5.49
N LEU A 80 9.48 10.55 -5.38
CA LEU A 80 10.24 10.13 -4.21
C LEU A 80 11.71 10.59 -4.22
N ALA A 81 12.16 11.31 -5.25
CA ALA A 81 13.55 11.71 -5.43
C ALA A 81 14.10 12.45 -4.19
N ASP A 82 13.31 13.41 -3.67
CA ASP A 82 13.66 14.27 -2.54
C ASP A 82 13.13 13.76 -1.19
N ALA A 83 12.45 12.60 -1.15
CA ALA A 83 11.95 12.03 0.11
C ALA A 83 13.11 11.54 1.00
N PRO A 84 12.97 11.56 2.33
CA PRO A 84 13.97 11.02 3.25
C PRO A 84 14.31 9.57 2.91
N ASP A 85 15.58 9.20 3.04
CA ASP A 85 16.01 7.84 2.77
C ASP A 85 15.54 6.89 3.87
N ASP A 86 14.82 5.85 3.45
CA ASP A 86 14.34 4.79 4.30
C ASP A 86 14.05 3.52 3.47
N PRO A 87 13.96 2.33 4.10
CA PRO A 87 13.82 1.07 3.37
C PRO A 87 12.62 1.00 2.42
N VAL A 88 11.51 1.67 2.74
CA VAL A 88 10.33 1.71 1.85
C VAL A 88 10.64 2.56 0.63
N ARG A 89 11.24 3.74 0.81
CA ARG A 89 11.67 4.58 -0.31
C ARG A 89 12.65 3.81 -1.21
N THR A 90 13.71 3.24 -0.64
CA THR A 90 14.72 2.47 -1.39
C THR A 90 14.05 1.35 -2.19
N PHE A 91 13.15 0.58 -1.57
CA PHE A 91 12.42 -0.47 -2.25
C PHE A 91 11.57 0.04 -3.42
N LEU A 92 10.88 1.19 -3.27
CA LEU A 92 10.04 1.73 -4.33
C LEU A 92 10.87 2.23 -5.53
N ILE A 93 12.06 2.77 -5.29
CA ILE A 93 13.03 3.11 -6.34
C ILE A 93 13.54 1.86 -7.03
N ASP A 94 14.00 0.85 -6.27
CA ASP A 94 14.46 -0.43 -6.82
C ASP A 94 13.38 -1.13 -7.64
N TRP A 95 12.13 -1.12 -7.17
CA TRP A 95 11.00 -1.63 -7.90
C TRP A 95 10.74 -0.84 -9.19
N ALA A 96 10.84 0.50 -9.14
CA ALA A 96 10.66 1.33 -10.32
C ALA A 96 11.71 1.03 -11.41
N ASP A 97 12.97 0.91 -10.99
CA ASP A 97 14.14 0.66 -11.85
C ASP A 97 14.32 -0.81 -12.25
N ASP A 98 13.46 -1.71 -11.75
CA ASP A 98 13.54 -3.16 -11.97
C ASP A 98 14.85 -3.79 -11.46
N THR A 99 15.40 -3.24 -10.37
CA THR A 99 16.53 -3.84 -9.66
C THR A 99 16.14 -5.26 -9.20
N ASP A 100 17.04 -6.22 -9.39
CA ASP A 100 16.85 -7.65 -9.08
C ASP A 100 15.64 -8.32 -9.77
N GLY A 101 15.06 -7.74 -10.81
CA GLY A 101 13.86 -8.29 -11.48
C GLY A 101 12.57 -8.09 -10.68
N LEU A 102 12.53 -7.12 -9.76
CA LEU A 102 11.35 -6.82 -8.95
C LEU A 102 10.12 -6.45 -9.79
N ALA A 103 10.29 -5.81 -10.95
CA ALA A 103 9.17 -5.45 -11.83
C ALA A 103 8.49 -6.69 -12.42
N GLY A 104 9.24 -7.76 -12.69
CA GLY A 104 8.69 -9.03 -13.15
C GLY A 104 7.95 -9.80 -12.06
N ALA A 105 8.25 -9.53 -10.79
CA ALA A 105 7.62 -10.19 -9.64
C ALA A 105 6.43 -9.41 -9.05
N ILE A 106 6.40 -8.08 -9.20
CA ILE A 106 5.43 -7.19 -8.57
C ILE A 106 4.81 -6.28 -9.63
N GLU A 107 3.63 -6.63 -10.11
CA GLU A 107 2.92 -5.88 -11.16
C GLU A 107 2.36 -4.54 -10.67
N GLN A 108 2.11 -4.42 -9.37
CA GLN A 108 1.53 -3.24 -8.75
C GLN A 108 1.90 -3.11 -7.28
N VAL A 109 1.99 -1.87 -6.82
CA VAL A 109 2.17 -1.51 -5.41
C VAL A 109 1.00 -0.63 -4.97
N PHE A 110 0.59 -0.79 -3.71
CA PHE A 110 -0.42 0.05 -3.07
C PHE A 110 0.26 0.91 -2.03
N LEU A 111 0.06 2.22 -2.11
CA LEU A 111 0.63 3.21 -1.20
C LEU A 111 -0.48 3.75 -0.29
N GLU A 112 -0.25 3.78 1.01
CA GLU A 112 -1.18 4.35 2.00
C GLU A 112 -0.53 5.57 2.66
N TRP A 113 -1.26 6.67 2.66
CA TRP A 113 -0.85 7.96 3.19
C TRP A 113 -1.78 8.39 4.31
N ASP A 114 -1.19 8.90 5.39
CA ASP A 114 -1.93 9.51 6.48
C ASP A 114 -2.43 10.90 6.05
N VAL A 115 -3.69 11.21 6.35
CA VAL A 115 -4.18 12.59 6.24
C VAL A 115 -3.63 13.39 7.41
N THR A 116 -2.59 14.18 7.16
CA THR A 116 -2.02 15.08 8.19
C THR A 116 -2.42 16.53 7.93
N ASP A 117 -2.56 17.31 9.01
CA ASP A 117 -2.85 18.74 8.92
C ASP A 117 -1.58 19.58 8.64
N ALA A 118 -0.39 18.97 8.67
CA ALA A 118 0.88 19.65 8.50
C ALA A 118 1.23 19.79 7.00
N PRO A 119 1.17 21.01 6.43
CA PRO A 119 1.49 21.20 5.02
C PRO A 119 3.01 21.04 4.78
N GLY A 120 3.38 20.30 3.74
CA GLY A 120 4.73 20.29 3.16
C GLY A 120 5.68 19.17 3.59
N ALA A 121 5.30 18.30 4.54
CA ALA A 121 6.08 17.09 4.80
C ALA A 121 5.68 15.99 3.81
N VAL A 122 6.57 15.63 2.88
CA VAL A 122 6.43 14.39 2.11
C VAL A 122 6.72 13.23 3.08
N ALA A 123 5.66 12.73 3.71
CA ALA A 123 5.77 11.54 4.55
C ALA A 123 6.03 10.32 3.66
N THR A 124 6.92 9.42 4.06
CA THR A 124 7.04 8.14 3.36
C THR A 124 5.71 7.38 3.46
N PRO A 125 5.12 6.89 2.34
CA PRO A 125 3.90 6.12 2.40
C PRO A 125 4.14 4.78 3.10
N ALA A 126 3.08 4.19 3.65
CA ALA A 126 3.10 2.74 3.81
C ALA A 126 3.01 2.09 2.43
N VAL A 127 3.79 1.04 2.21
CA VAL A 127 3.70 0.23 1.01
C VAL A 127 3.03 -1.09 1.34
N PHE A 128 2.10 -1.53 0.50
CA PHE A 128 1.46 -2.83 0.57
C PHE A 128 1.68 -3.57 -0.75
N LEU A 129 2.15 -4.81 -0.63
CA LEU A 129 2.49 -5.66 -1.75
C LEU A 129 1.52 -6.84 -1.79
N PRO A 130 0.89 -7.12 -2.94
CA PRO A 130 0.09 -8.32 -3.10
C PRO A 130 1.00 -9.54 -3.05
N VAL A 131 0.67 -10.50 -2.18
CA VAL A 131 1.45 -11.74 -2.03
C VAL A 131 0.63 -13.01 -2.19
N ASP A 132 -0.70 -12.92 -2.08
CA ASP A 132 -1.66 -14.02 -2.24
C ASP A 132 -1.14 -15.38 -1.71
N LEU A 133 -0.68 -15.39 -0.46
CA LEU A 133 -0.18 -16.59 0.21
C LEU A 133 -1.36 -17.41 0.72
N ARG A 134 -1.61 -18.54 0.07
CA ARG A 134 -2.58 -19.55 0.49
C ARG A 134 -1.89 -20.76 1.11
N ARG A 135 -2.68 -21.59 1.80
CA ARG A 135 -2.27 -22.93 2.22
C ARG A 135 -2.31 -23.93 1.04
N ASP A 136 -1.54 -23.66 -0.01
CA ASP A 136 -1.47 -24.46 -1.25
C ASP A 136 -0.49 -25.66 -1.15
N PRO A 137 -0.45 -26.58 -2.15
CA PRO A 137 0.49 -27.70 -2.22
C PRO A 137 1.96 -27.28 -2.11
N ALA A 138 2.80 -28.17 -1.55
CA ALA A 138 4.07 -27.82 -0.89
C ALA A 138 5.19 -27.19 -1.76
N SER A 139 5.15 -27.30 -3.09
CA SER A 139 6.23 -26.79 -3.97
C SER A 139 6.04 -25.31 -4.33
N ALA A 140 4.89 -24.93 -4.91
CA ALA A 140 4.59 -23.52 -5.25
C ALA A 140 4.49 -22.63 -4.00
N ARG A 141 4.03 -23.19 -2.87
CA ARG A 141 3.95 -22.49 -1.58
C ARG A 141 5.31 -22.06 -1.04
N ARG A 142 6.35 -22.90 -1.18
CA ARG A 142 7.68 -22.59 -0.62
C ARG A 142 8.32 -21.39 -1.31
N SER A 143 8.24 -21.31 -2.64
CA SER A 143 8.82 -20.20 -3.40
C SER A 143 8.11 -18.88 -3.12
N ARG A 144 6.77 -18.86 -3.11
CA ARG A 144 6.02 -17.62 -2.85
C ARG A 144 6.12 -17.15 -1.40
N ARG A 145 6.15 -18.08 -0.43
CA ARG A 145 6.41 -17.75 0.98
C ARG A 145 7.81 -17.19 1.15
N ALA A 146 8.85 -17.86 0.64
CA ALA A 146 10.22 -17.38 0.74
C ALA A 146 10.34 -15.96 0.16
N TRP A 147 9.78 -15.75 -1.04
CA TRP A 147 9.74 -14.44 -1.68
C TRP A 147 9.05 -13.36 -0.82
N ALA A 148 7.88 -13.65 -0.25
CA ALA A 148 7.17 -12.69 0.62
C ALA A 148 7.96 -12.35 1.90
N LEU A 149 8.70 -13.33 2.45
CA LEU A 149 9.57 -13.11 3.60
C LEU A 149 10.77 -12.25 3.23
N ASP A 150 11.38 -12.48 2.08
CA ASP A 150 12.50 -11.68 1.58
C ASP A 150 12.07 -10.23 1.31
N LEU A 151 10.84 -10.02 0.79
CA LEU A 151 10.27 -8.68 0.64
C LEU A 151 10.08 -7.96 1.97
N ILE A 152 9.53 -8.65 2.98
CA ILE A 152 9.39 -8.10 4.33
C ILE A 152 10.76 -7.73 4.91
N ASP A 153 11.78 -8.59 4.76
CA ASP A 153 13.12 -8.32 5.30
C ASP A 153 13.77 -7.10 4.62
N ARG A 154 13.53 -6.88 3.32
CA ARG A 154 13.95 -5.67 2.60
C ARG A 154 13.25 -4.42 3.14
N LEU A 155 11.93 -4.49 3.33
CA LEU A 155 11.10 -3.36 3.75
C LEU A 155 11.22 -3.01 5.24
N GLN A 156 11.48 -4.01 6.07
CA GLN A 156 11.47 -3.94 7.53
C GLN A 156 12.60 -4.80 8.12
N PRO A 157 13.86 -4.32 8.05
CA PRO A 157 15.01 -5.05 8.58
C PRO A 157 14.88 -5.33 10.09
N GLY A 158 15.45 -6.46 10.56
CA GLY A 158 15.43 -6.86 11.99
C GLY A 158 14.57 -8.08 12.31
N GLY A 159 13.91 -8.66 11.31
CA GLY A 159 13.29 -9.99 11.37
C GLY A 159 12.00 -10.11 12.18
N ALA A 160 11.52 -9.04 12.82
CA ALA A 160 10.23 -9.07 13.54
C ALA A 160 9.06 -9.29 12.58
N GLY A 161 9.04 -8.58 11.45
CA GLY A 161 8.07 -8.79 10.37
C GLY A 161 8.08 -10.20 9.83
N ARG A 162 9.29 -10.74 9.57
CA ARG A 162 9.48 -12.11 9.10
C ARG A 162 8.84 -13.12 10.03
N ARG A 163 9.14 -13.05 11.33
CA ARG A 163 8.57 -13.93 12.35
C ARG A 163 7.04 -13.84 12.38
N ALA A 164 6.47 -12.64 12.25
CA ALA A 164 5.02 -12.45 12.23
C ALA A 164 4.36 -13.10 11.00
N VAL A 165 4.94 -12.93 9.80
CA VAL A 165 4.43 -13.56 8.57
C VAL A 165 4.56 -15.08 8.63
N GLU A 166 5.69 -15.61 9.11
CA GLU A 166 5.90 -17.05 9.28
C GLU A 166 4.89 -17.67 10.26
N ALA A 167 4.67 -17.02 11.41
CA ALA A 167 3.67 -17.39 12.40
C ALA A 167 2.27 -17.47 11.78
N LEU A 168 1.84 -16.40 11.10
CA LEU A 168 0.51 -16.36 10.47
C LEU A 168 0.36 -17.40 9.38
N CYS A 169 1.37 -17.62 8.53
CA CYS A 169 1.31 -18.67 7.50
C CYS A 169 1.06 -20.06 8.10
N ASN A 170 1.58 -20.33 9.30
CA ASN A 170 1.37 -21.59 10.00
C ASN A 170 0.00 -21.65 10.71
N ALA A 171 -0.55 -20.49 11.09
CA ALA A 171 -1.83 -20.35 11.81
C ALA A 171 -3.06 -20.31 10.89
N LEU A 172 -2.88 -20.03 9.59
CA LEU A 172 -3.98 -19.84 8.65
C LEU A 172 -4.88 -21.08 8.53
N PRO A 173 -6.21 -20.89 8.52
CA PRO A 173 -7.14 -21.95 8.17
C PRO A 173 -6.94 -22.37 6.69
N PRO A 174 -7.42 -23.56 6.28
CA PRO A 174 -7.21 -24.08 4.92
C PRO A 174 -7.65 -23.14 3.78
N ASP A 175 -8.74 -22.40 3.98
CA ASP A 175 -9.30 -21.42 3.05
C ASP A 175 -8.74 -20.00 3.25
N GLY A 176 -8.03 -19.77 4.36
CA GLY A 176 -7.43 -18.50 4.70
C GLY A 176 -6.20 -18.16 3.85
N SER A 177 -5.97 -16.86 3.67
CA SER A 177 -4.79 -16.37 2.95
C SER A 177 -4.27 -15.04 3.49
N ILE A 178 -2.98 -14.80 3.30
CA ILE A 178 -2.40 -13.45 3.39
C ILE A 178 -2.48 -12.87 1.99
N SER A 179 -3.36 -11.88 1.80
CA SER A 179 -3.53 -11.21 0.52
C SER A 179 -2.42 -10.19 0.27
N HIS A 180 -2.04 -9.44 1.30
CA HIS A 180 -1.01 -8.40 1.22
C HIS A 180 -0.13 -8.41 2.46
N VAL A 181 1.12 -8.05 2.27
CA VAL A 181 2.03 -7.63 3.33
C VAL A 181 2.36 -6.16 3.14
N GLY A 182 2.37 -5.39 4.22
CA GLY A 182 2.68 -3.98 4.17
C GLY A 182 3.74 -3.58 5.19
N ALA A 183 4.52 -2.57 4.84
CA ALA A 183 5.52 -1.97 5.68
C ALA A 183 5.20 -0.49 5.89
N MET A 184 5.30 -0.06 7.15
CA MET A 184 4.88 1.26 7.61
C MET A 184 6.09 1.97 8.24
N SER A 185 6.98 2.47 7.39
CA SER A 185 8.18 3.19 7.82
C SER A 185 7.81 4.36 8.75
N GLY A 186 8.55 4.53 9.85
CA GLY A 186 8.29 5.58 10.84
C GLY A 186 7.05 5.39 11.74
N ARG A 187 6.32 4.27 11.65
CA ARG A 187 5.15 3.98 12.51
C ARG A 187 5.46 2.92 13.58
N ALA A 188 4.75 2.98 14.71
CA ALA A 188 4.97 2.08 15.85
C ALA A 188 4.72 0.59 15.55
N ALA A 189 3.79 0.30 14.63
CA ALA A 189 3.60 -1.01 14.04
C ALA A 189 4.31 -1.02 12.69
N GLY A 190 5.48 -1.65 12.60
CA GLY A 190 6.27 -1.60 11.38
C GLY A 190 5.72 -2.46 10.22
N VAL A 191 4.93 -3.49 10.52
CA VAL A 191 4.35 -4.41 9.53
C VAL A 191 2.84 -4.53 9.69
N ARG A 192 2.10 -4.48 8.58
CA ARG A 192 0.66 -4.77 8.50
C ARG A 192 0.42 -5.96 7.57
N ILE A 193 -0.48 -6.85 7.95
CA ILE A 193 -0.73 -8.10 7.21
C ILE A 193 -2.23 -8.20 6.96
N ASN A 194 -2.62 -8.25 5.68
CA ASN A 194 -4.03 -8.28 5.29
C ASN A 194 -4.46 -9.73 5.03
N LEU A 195 -5.32 -10.24 5.90
CA LEU A 195 -5.88 -11.57 5.80
C LEU A 195 -7.17 -11.57 4.96
N ARG A 196 -7.40 -12.64 4.21
CA ARG A 196 -8.65 -12.89 3.47
C ARG A 196 -9.19 -14.27 3.81
N ALA A 197 -10.52 -14.39 3.86
CA ALA A 197 -11.23 -15.63 4.20
C ALA A 197 -10.80 -16.19 5.56
N VAL A 198 -10.65 -15.31 6.55
CA VAL A 198 -10.38 -15.67 7.94
C VAL A 198 -11.55 -15.18 8.79
N GLN A 199 -12.13 -16.07 9.58
CA GLN A 199 -13.18 -15.73 10.52
C GLN A 199 -12.59 -15.46 11.91
N ARG A 200 -13.36 -14.74 12.74
CA ARG A 200 -12.94 -14.49 14.13
C ARG A 200 -12.84 -15.82 14.87
N GLY A 201 -11.70 -16.08 15.51
CA GLY A 201 -11.47 -17.31 16.28
C GLY A 201 -11.00 -18.52 15.45
N THR A 202 -10.79 -18.39 14.13
CA THR A 202 -10.33 -19.50 13.28
C THR A 202 -8.83 -19.52 13.02
N LEU A 203 -8.08 -18.55 13.56
CA LEU A 203 -6.62 -18.62 13.57
C LEU A 203 -6.20 -19.69 14.58
N GLY A 204 -5.34 -20.61 14.13
CA GLY A 204 -4.72 -21.57 15.03
C GLY A 204 -3.93 -20.86 16.12
N VAL A 205 -3.85 -21.47 17.30
CA VAL A 205 -2.94 -21.00 18.36
C VAL A 205 -1.52 -21.13 17.81
N VAL A 206 -0.80 -20.00 17.73
CA VAL A 206 0.62 -19.93 17.36
C VAL A 206 1.46 -20.09 18.62
#